data_AF-A0A2N5NBC1-F1
#
_entry.id   AF-A0A2N5NBC1-F1
#
_cell.length_a   1.000
_cell.length_b   1.000
_cell.length_c   1.000
_cell.angle_alpha   90.00
_cell.angle_beta   90.00
_cell.angle_gamma   90.00
#
_symmetry.space_group_name_H-M   'P 1'
#
loop_
_entity.id
_entity.type
_entity.pdbx_description
1 polymer ?
#
loop_
_entity_poly.entity_id
_entity_poly.type
_entity_poly.pdbx_seq_one_letter_code
_entity_poly.pdbx_strand_id
1 'polypeptide(L)' 'MANIIGTTIANVSHHLRLLRNMGLAKYRKEGKLVFYSLDDEHVKQFVLLAFEHGKEDKVHV' A
#
# COMPACT_ATOMS: atom_id res chain seq x y z
N MET A 1 4.53 2.41 10.12
CA MET A 1 3.72 2.88 8.96
C MET A 1 3.33 4.35 9.11
N ALA A 2 2.51 4.75 10.11
CA ALA A 2 2.11 6.15 10.33
C ALA A 2 3.28 7.15 10.39
N ASN A 3 4.32 6.82 11.16
CA ASN A 3 5.55 7.64 11.27
C ASN A 3 6.37 7.73 9.97
N ILE A 4 6.23 6.75 9.07
CA ILE A 4 6.95 6.71 7.77
C ILE A 4 6.21 7.56 6.73
N ILE A 5 4.88 7.54 6.78
CA ILE A 5 4.00 8.23 5.83
C ILE A 5 3.73 9.70 6.27
N GLY A 6 4.11 10.07 7.50
CA GLY A 6 3.88 11.41 8.04
C GLY A 6 2.40 11.71 8.31
N THR A 7 1.60 10.69 8.65
CA THR A 7 0.16 10.83 8.92
C THR A 7 -0.26 10.08 10.18
N THR A 8 -1.51 10.25 10.60
CA THR A 8 -2.03 9.62 11.83
C THR A 8 -2.16 8.11 11.71
N ILE A 9 -2.07 7.40 12.84
CA ILE A 9 -2.29 5.94 12.89
C ILE A 9 -3.70 5.59 12.40
N ALA A 10 -4.70 6.41 12.73
CA ALA A 10 -6.07 6.21 12.27
C ALA A 10 -6.19 6.27 10.74
N ASN A 11 -5.58 7.28 10.10
CA ASN A 11 -5.62 7.42 8.63
C ASN A 11 -4.90 6.27 7.93
N VAL A 12 -3.70 5.91 8.39
CA VAL A 12 -2.99 4.74 7.84
C VAL A 12 -3.82 3.47 7.98
N SER A 13 -4.42 3.24 9.15
CA SER A 13 -5.24 2.04 9.38
C SER A 13 -6.48 2.02 8.49
N HIS A 14 -7.09 3.18 8.24
CA HIS A 14 -8.23 3.30 7.33
C HIS A 14 -7.84 2.93 5.88
N HIS A 15 -6.75 3.50 5.36
CA HIS A 15 -6.28 3.19 4.00
C HIS A 15 -5.85 1.73 3.85
N LEU A 16 -5.14 1.16 4.82
CA LEU A 16 -4.74 -0.25 4.79
C LEU A 16 -5.96 -1.19 4.83
N ARG A 17 -7.03 -0.79 5.53
CA ARG A 17 -8.29 -1.55 5.53
C ARG A 17 -9.00 -1.47 4.19
N LEU A 18 -9.00 -0.32 3.54
CA LEU A 18 -9.53 -0.16 2.18
C LEU A 18 -8.79 -1.06 1.18
N LEU A 19 -7.45 -0.99 1.17
CA LEU A 19 -6.62 -1.82 0.29
C LEU A 19 -6.86 -3.31 0.52
N ARG A 20 -7.01 -3.73 1.79
CA ARG A 20 -7.37 -5.11 2.12
C ARG A 20 -8.74 -5.50 1.57
N ASN A 21 -9.75 -4.63 1.73
CA ASN A 21 -11.10 -4.92 1.24
C ASN A 21 -11.15 -5.02 -0.29
N MET A 22 -10.21 -4.37 -0.98
CA MET A 22 -10.02 -4.49 -2.43
C MET A 22 -9.14 -5.69 -2.84
N GLY A 23 -8.64 -6.51 -1.89
CA GLY A 23 -7.74 -7.63 -2.18
C GLY A 23 -6.31 -7.22 -2.55
N LEU A 24 -5.89 -5.99 -2.26
CA LEU A 24 -4.56 -5.48 -2.58
C LEU A 24 -3.56 -5.63 -1.42
N ALA A 25 -4.06 -5.84 -0.21
CA ALA A 25 -3.24 -6.00 0.97
C ALA A 25 -3.75 -7.12 1.87
N LYS A 26 -2.82 -7.84 2.49
CA LYS A 26 -3.08 -8.79 3.55
C LYS A 26 -2.52 -8.30 4.87
N TYR A 27 -2.96 -8.92 5.95
CA TYR A 27 -2.42 -8.63 7.28
C TYR A 27 -2.15 -9.92 8.04
N ARG A 28 -1.19 -9.84 8.96
CA ARG A 28 -0.95 -10.82 10.01
C ARG A 28 -1.02 -10.13 11.36
N LYS A 29 -1.52 -10.83 12.37
CA LYS A 29 -1.59 -10.34 13.74
C LYS A 29 -0.60 -11.12 14.60
N GLU A 30 0.25 -10.41 15.33
CA GLU A 30 1.20 -10.99 16.29
C GLU A 30 1.00 -10.30 17.63
N GLY A 31 0.30 -10.98 18.54
CA GLY A 31 -0.14 -10.40 19.81
C GLY A 31 -1.04 -9.17 19.60
N LYS A 32 -0.59 -8.01 20.08
CA LYS A 32 -1.30 -6.73 19.94
C LYS A 32 -0.96 -5.99 18.64
N LEU A 33 0.04 -6.46 17.88
CA LEU A 33 0.51 -5.81 16.67
C LEU A 33 -0.17 -6.39 15.43
N VAL A 34 -0.43 -5.52 14.46
CA VAL A 34 -0.96 -5.89 13.14
C VAL A 34 0.03 -5.42 12.09
N PHE A 35 0.53 -6.36 11.29
CA PHE A 35 1.45 -6.11 10.20
C PHE A 35 0.71 -6.27 8.87
N TYR A 36 0.90 -5.32 7.97
CA TYR A 36 0.33 -5.34 6.63
C TYR A 36 1.41 -5.61 5.58
N SER A 37 1.02 -6.27 4.49
CA SER A 37 1.85 -6.55 3.32
C SER A 37 0.97 -6.57 2.06
N LEU A 38 1.56 -6.48 0.87
CA LEU A 38 0.84 -6.71 -0.39
C LEU A 38 0.27 -8.13 -0.43
N ASP A 39 -0.85 -8.29 -1.12
CA ASP A 39 -1.56 -9.58 -1.17
C ASP A 39 -0.70 -10.68 -1.80
N ASP A 40 -0.19 -10.42 -3.00
CA ASP A 40 0.68 -11.34 -3.74
C ASP A 40 1.73 -10.60 -4.62
N GLU A 41 2.48 -11.37 -5.41
CA GLU A 41 3.48 -10.82 -6.33
C GLU A 41 2.83 -10.07 -7.51
N HIS A 42 1.63 -10.45 -7.93
CA HIS A 42 0.93 -9.76 -9.02
C HIS A 42 0.56 -8.33 -8.63
N VAL A 43 0.07 -8.12 -7.40
CA VAL A 43 -0.20 -6.78 -6.86
C VAL A 43 1.07 -5.94 -6.83
N LYS A 44 2.21 -6.54 -6.46
CA LYS A 44 3.50 -5.84 -6.47
C LYS A 44 3.91 -5.44 -7.89
N GLN A 45 3.78 -6.32 -8.86
CA GLN A 45 4.06 -6.02 -10.28
C GLN A 45 3.16 -4.89 -10.79
N PHE A 46 1.87 -4.92 -10.47
CA PHE A 46 0.93 -3.86 -10.84
C PHE A 46 1.32 -2.49 -10.28
N VAL A 47 1.70 -2.43 -9.00
CA VAL A 47 2.15 -1.18 -8.37
C VAL A 47 3.42 -0.65 -9.01
N LEU A 48 4.37 -1.54 -9.34
CA LEU A 48 5.61 -1.16 -10.03
C LEU A 48 5.32 -0.60 -11.43
N LEU A 49 4.47 -1.28 -12.20
CA LEU A 49 4.08 -0.83 -13.54
C LEU A 49 3.37 0.53 -13.50
N ALA A 50 2.41 0.70 -12.59
CA ALA A 50 1.73 1.99 -12.40
C ALA A 50 2.70 3.11 -11.99
N PHE A 51 3.72 2.79 -11.18
CA PHE A 51 4.75 3.73 -10.78
C PHE A 51 5.70 4.10 -11.92
N GLU A 52 6.07 3.13 -12.78
CA GLU A 52 6.85 3.38 -13.98
C GLU A 52 6.08 4.28 -14.96
N HIS A 53 4.82 3.95 -15.24
CA HIS A 53 3.96 4.75 -16.11
C HIS A 53 3.81 6.20 -15.64
N GLY A 54 3.59 6.41 -14.33
CA GLY A 54 3.49 7.77 -13.77
C GLY A 54 4.77 8.61 -13.86
N LYS A 55 5.92 8.00 -14.19
CA LYS A 55 7.16 8.73 -14.51
C LYS A 55 7.25 9.10 -15.99
N GLU A 56 6.63 8.35 -16.88
CA GLU A 56 6.60 8.62 -18.32
C GLU A 56 5.85 9.93 -18.61
N ASP A 57 4.78 10.20 -17.86
CA ASP A 57 3.99 11.45 -17.94
C ASP A 57 4.79 12.72 -17.58
N LYS A 58 6.00 12.59 -17.04
CA LYS A 58 6.90 13.73 -16.79
C LYS A 58 7.84 14.06 -17.95
N VAL A 59 7.82 13.28 -19.03
CA VAL A 59 8.76 13.42 -20.17
C VAL A 59 8.09 14.08 -21.38
N HIS A 60 6.77 14.27 -21.38
CA HIS A 60 6.05 15.02 -22.42
C HIS A 60 5.46 16.32 -21.84
N VAL A 61 6.32 17.32 -21.61
CA VAL A 61 5.97 18.75 -21.60
C VAL A 61 7.04 19.51 -22.36
#